data_AF-A0A8S3S2Z6-F1
#
_entry.id   AF-A0A8S3S2Z6-F1
#
_cell.length_a   1.000
_cell.length_b   1.000
_cell.length_c   1.000
_cell.angle_alpha   90.00
_cell.angle_beta   90.00
_cell.angle_gamma   90.00
#
_symmetry.space_group_name_H-M   'P 1'
#
loop_
_entity.id
_entity.type
_entity.pdbx_description
1 polymer ?
#
loop_
_entity_poly.entity_id
_entity_poly.type
_entity_poly.pdbx_seq_one_letter_code
_entity_poly.pdbx_strand_id
1 'polypeptide(L)'
;MGKHRRLNKNKKKYKNIEKFKAVKNKIKLHKKEIKLKIAKQFVLNLSSKTLSQPETLVLAKGLNFVPTTKTSTKQIMKDFKKTERNLRLSYFFLENRNIHSKIHPFKEKSKFSVPAFADNPIEKYIFYTKMELSKYVPKTEFNLSLQERNCLKNLKHDENIIIHKADKNNVTVIQNLSDYLEEGEKQLNDNIHYEQIQDINLKNTQKKVYEIIYKMKEENCIDEISFKYIKNEQNYIKTPFAYFLPKIHKLDREVLQNIENEKNQIKTINVPGRPIISQCNGPLERLGRYLDYFLLPLVKTQKTYISDTGDLIRNIENCTFDNNVLLVTYDITSLYTNLRFEEITEALQKALDEHDKIEYSITKPTNNFLIEITKLILSNNEFTFHGNSYRQIIGASMGATASPEICDIAIYNHINSILKNSPISEKIIFHKRMRDDGLLMKGKLKTGSVSEE
;
A
#
# COMPACT_ATOMS: atom_id res chain seq x y z
N MET A 1 -54.55 -43.01 40.61
CA MET A 1 -53.27 -42.27 40.81
C MET A 1 -52.28 -42.25 39.63
N GLY A 2 -52.36 -43.15 38.63
CA GLY A 2 -51.35 -43.25 37.54
C GLY A 2 -51.37 -42.16 36.46
N LYS A 3 -52.54 -41.63 36.07
CA LYS A 3 -52.67 -40.59 35.02
C LYS A 3 -52.10 -39.23 35.43
N HIS A 4 -52.29 -38.80 36.68
CA HIS A 4 -51.72 -37.53 37.20
C HIS A 4 -50.19 -37.52 37.31
N ARG A 5 -49.57 -38.66 37.66
CA ARG A 5 -48.09 -38.78 37.71
C ARG A 5 -47.43 -38.71 36.32
N ARG A 6 -48.07 -39.24 35.27
CA ARG A 6 -47.57 -39.15 33.87
C ARG A 6 -47.69 -37.72 33.31
N LEU A 7 -48.80 -37.02 33.56
CA LEU A 7 -48.99 -35.61 33.18
C LEU A 7 -47.95 -34.68 33.82
N ASN A 8 -47.64 -34.87 35.11
CA ASN A 8 -46.62 -34.07 35.82
C ASN A 8 -45.18 -34.35 35.37
N LYS A 9 -44.84 -35.61 35.00
CA LYS A 9 -43.53 -35.93 34.41
C LYS A 9 -43.34 -35.31 33.03
N ASN A 10 -44.38 -35.31 32.18
CA ASN A 10 -44.33 -34.64 30.88
C ASN A 10 -44.21 -33.12 31.02
N LYS A 11 -44.98 -32.47 31.92
CA LYS A 11 -44.84 -31.03 32.20
C LYS A 11 -43.43 -30.65 32.72
N LYS A 12 -42.80 -31.46 33.58
CA LYS A 12 -41.41 -31.26 34.03
C LYS A 12 -40.39 -31.40 32.90
N LYS A 13 -40.56 -32.38 32.01
CA LYS A 13 -39.69 -32.58 30.83
C LYS A 13 -39.78 -31.41 29.84
N TYR A 14 -40.99 -30.92 29.55
CA TYR A 14 -41.20 -29.73 28.72
C TYR A 14 -40.60 -28.45 29.35
N LYS A 15 -40.80 -28.20 30.65
CA LYS A 15 -40.15 -27.08 31.37
C LYS A 15 -38.62 -27.14 31.33
N ASN A 16 -38.03 -28.33 31.42
CA ASN A 16 -36.58 -28.48 31.32
C ASN A 16 -36.08 -28.19 29.89
N ILE A 17 -36.78 -28.65 28.85
CA ILE A 17 -36.45 -28.32 27.45
C ILE A 17 -36.54 -26.81 27.19
N GLU A 18 -37.57 -26.13 27.72
CA GLU A 18 -37.70 -24.67 27.63
C GLU A 18 -36.57 -23.94 28.36
N LYS A 19 -36.20 -24.38 29.58
CA LYS A 19 -35.04 -23.83 30.29
C LYS A 19 -33.74 -24.02 29.50
N PHE A 20 -33.50 -25.21 28.93
CA PHE A 20 -32.32 -25.46 28.09
C PHE A 20 -32.32 -24.58 26.82
N LYS A 21 -33.47 -24.39 26.17
CA LYS A 21 -33.62 -23.45 25.04
C LYS A 21 -33.33 -22.00 25.46
N ALA A 22 -33.83 -21.57 26.61
CA ALA A 22 -33.60 -20.23 27.14
C ALA A 22 -32.12 -19.98 27.45
N VAL A 23 -31.43 -20.94 28.09
CA VAL A 23 -29.98 -20.85 28.37
C VAL A 23 -29.18 -20.80 27.06
N LYS A 24 -29.50 -21.65 26.08
CA LYS A 24 -28.83 -21.66 24.77
C LYS A 24 -29.03 -20.35 24.03
N ASN A 25 -30.23 -19.76 24.10
CA ASN A 25 -30.51 -18.43 23.54
C ASN A 25 -29.72 -17.33 24.25
N LYS A 26 -29.63 -17.36 25.58
CA LYS A 26 -28.85 -16.39 26.37
C LYS A 26 -27.36 -16.45 26.01
N ILE A 27 -26.78 -17.65 25.87
CA ILE A 27 -25.39 -17.83 25.42
C ILE A 27 -25.19 -17.29 23.99
N LYS A 28 -26.15 -17.54 23.09
CA LYS A 28 -26.09 -17.06 21.70
C LYS A 28 -26.14 -15.52 21.63
N LEU A 29 -27.00 -14.89 22.43
CA LEU A 29 -27.09 -13.44 22.58
C LEU A 29 -25.78 -12.86 23.09
N HIS A 30 -25.24 -13.43 24.17
CA HIS A 30 -23.98 -12.97 24.76
C HIS A 30 -22.80 -13.09 23.77
N LYS A 31 -22.70 -14.19 23.01
CA LYS A 31 -21.70 -14.32 21.94
C LYS A 31 -21.87 -13.25 20.86
N LYS A 32 -23.11 -12.89 20.51
CA LYS A 32 -23.40 -11.83 19.53
C LYS A 32 -22.96 -10.46 20.05
N GLU A 33 -23.21 -10.17 21.33
CA GLU A 33 -22.78 -8.95 22.00
C GLU A 33 -21.26 -8.82 22.04
N ILE A 34 -20.55 -9.88 22.45
CA ILE A 34 -19.07 -9.90 22.43
C ILE A 34 -18.55 -9.65 21.00
N LYS A 35 -19.12 -10.36 20.01
CA LYS A 35 -18.70 -10.19 18.61
C LYS A 35 -18.92 -8.75 18.12
N LEU A 36 -20.04 -8.13 18.48
CA LEU A 36 -20.32 -6.74 18.14
C LEU A 36 -19.38 -5.78 18.85
N LYS A 37 -19.07 -6.01 20.14
CA LYS A 37 -18.11 -5.20 20.91
C LYS A 37 -16.72 -5.22 20.28
N ILE A 38 -16.24 -6.39 19.87
CA ILE A 38 -14.97 -6.53 19.14
C ILE A 38 -15.06 -5.82 17.79
N ALA A 39 -16.16 -6.01 17.05
CA ALA A 39 -16.34 -5.39 15.73
C ALA A 39 -16.30 -3.85 15.80
N LYS A 40 -16.88 -3.25 16.83
CA LYS A 40 -16.83 -1.79 17.06
C LYS A 40 -15.40 -1.24 17.22
N GLN A 41 -14.41 -2.07 17.61
CA GLN A 41 -13.01 -1.63 17.71
C GLN A 41 -12.33 -1.45 16.34
N PHE A 42 -12.86 -2.11 15.29
CA PHE A 42 -12.31 -2.09 13.94
C PHE A 42 -13.12 -1.23 12.97
N VAL A 43 -14.16 -0.55 13.47
CA VAL A 43 -15.08 0.26 12.66
C VAL A 43 -15.27 1.61 13.36
N LEU A 44 -14.83 2.68 12.71
CA LEU A 44 -15.05 4.04 13.18
C LEU A 44 -16.05 4.73 12.26
N ASN A 45 -17.20 5.09 12.82
CA ASN A 45 -18.25 5.81 12.09
C ASN A 45 -18.18 7.30 12.42
N LEU A 46 -17.70 8.08 11.47
CA LEU A 46 -17.62 9.54 11.49
C LEU A 46 -18.74 10.18 10.66
N SER A 47 -19.61 9.37 10.06
CA SER A 47 -20.73 9.84 9.27
C SER A 47 -21.98 10.07 10.12
N SER A 48 -22.92 10.83 9.56
CA SER A 48 -24.27 11.02 10.10
C SER A 48 -25.12 9.75 10.07
N LYS A 49 -24.71 8.70 9.34
CA LYS A 49 -25.46 7.46 9.18
C LYS A 49 -25.38 6.61 10.44
N THR A 50 -26.51 6.15 10.97
CA THR A 50 -26.51 5.13 12.02
C THR A 50 -26.25 3.74 11.42
N LEU A 51 -25.20 3.06 11.87
CA LEU A 51 -24.90 1.70 11.43
C LEU A 51 -25.70 0.66 12.19
N SER A 52 -26.35 -0.23 11.46
CA SER A 52 -26.96 -1.44 12.02
C SER A 52 -25.90 -2.44 12.50
N GLN A 53 -26.30 -3.37 13.36
CA GLN A 53 -25.39 -4.43 13.84
C GLN A 53 -24.78 -5.25 12.68
N PRO A 54 -25.54 -5.68 11.65
CA PRO A 54 -24.95 -6.43 10.53
C PRO A 54 -24.01 -5.59 9.66
N GLU A 55 -24.27 -4.28 9.48
CA GLU A 55 -23.35 -3.37 8.80
C GLU A 55 -22.03 -3.27 9.57
N THR A 56 -22.08 -3.06 10.87
CA THR A 56 -20.89 -3.00 11.72
C THR A 56 -20.09 -4.32 11.63
N LEU A 57 -20.76 -5.46 11.69
CA LEU A 57 -20.12 -6.77 11.61
C LEU A 57 -19.45 -7.05 10.26
N VAL A 58 -20.04 -6.58 9.15
CA VAL A 58 -19.45 -6.79 7.83
C VAL A 58 -18.28 -5.82 7.59
N LEU A 59 -18.38 -4.58 8.05
CA LEU A 59 -17.31 -3.57 7.95
C LEU A 59 -16.09 -3.93 8.82
N ALA A 60 -16.32 -4.54 9.98
CA ALA A 60 -15.25 -5.00 10.88
C ALA A 60 -14.41 -6.16 10.32
N LYS A 61 -14.86 -6.82 9.23
CA LYS A 61 -14.04 -7.81 8.53
C LYS A 61 -12.88 -7.17 7.76
N GLY A 62 -12.92 -5.84 7.56
CA GLY A 62 -11.91 -5.05 6.88
C GLY A 62 -12.07 -5.04 5.35
N LEU A 63 -11.43 -4.05 4.71
CA LEU A 63 -11.56 -3.83 3.26
C LEU A 63 -10.83 -4.87 2.40
N ASN A 64 -9.96 -5.68 3.00
CA ASN A 64 -9.29 -6.80 2.33
C ASN A 64 -10.12 -8.10 2.39
N PHE A 65 -11.25 -8.09 3.09
CA PHE A 65 -12.15 -9.25 3.13
C PHE A 65 -12.84 -9.40 1.77
N VAL A 66 -12.71 -10.58 1.16
CA VAL A 66 -13.32 -10.88 -0.14
C VAL A 66 -14.60 -11.69 0.06
N PRO A 67 -15.80 -11.14 -0.23
CA PRO A 67 -17.05 -11.91 -0.17
C PRO A 67 -17.04 -13.06 -1.18
N THR A 68 -17.46 -14.26 -0.76
CA THR A 68 -17.63 -15.38 -1.69
C THR A 68 -18.75 -15.06 -2.68
N THR A 69 -18.43 -15.09 -3.97
CA THR A 69 -19.41 -14.96 -5.06
C THR A 69 -19.82 -16.34 -5.57
N LYS A 70 -20.97 -16.42 -6.26
CA LYS A 70 -21.36 -17.67 -6.92
C LYS A 70 -20.40 -17.96 -8.06
N THR A 71 -19.68 -19.07 -7.96
CA THR A 71 -18.80 -19.55 -9.03
C THR A 71 -19.61 -20.36 -10.03
N SER A 72 -19.44 -20.08 -11.32
CA SER A 72 -20.04 -20.90 -12.39
C SER A 72 -19.01 -21.88 -12.94
N THR A 73 -19.48 -23.00 -13.50
CA THR A 73 -18.62 -23.95 -14.23
C THR A 73 -17.86 -23.25 -15.37
N LYS A 74 -18.48 -22.25 -16.03
CA LYS A 74 -17.80 -21.42 -17.05
C LYS A 74 -16.59 -20.67 -16.48
N GLN A 75 -16.71 -20.11 -15.27
CA GLN A 75 -15.61 -19.41 -14.60
C GLN A 75 -14.49 -20.38 -14.23
N ILE A 76 -14.82 -21.55 -13.68
CA ILE A 76 -13.84 -22.60 -13.38
C ILE A 76 -13.06 -23.00 -14.63
N MET A 77 -13.75 -23.22 -15.76
CA MET A 77 -13.09 -23.55 -17.03
C MET A 77 -12.20 -22.42 -17.53
N LYS A 78 -12.60 -21.16 -17.34
CA LYS A 78 -11.76 -19.99 -17.68
C LYS A 78 -10.50 -19.94 -16.80
N ASP A 79 -10.63 -20.17 -15.50
CA ASP A 79 -9.52 -20.16 -14.55
C ASP A 79 -8.57 -21.33 -14.81
N PHE A 80 -9.11 -22.49 -15.18
CA PHE A 80 -8.32 -23.67 -15.54
C PHE A 80 -7.42 -23.44 -16.76
N LYS A 81 -7.74 -22.51 -17.67
CA LYS A 81 -6.84 -22.14 -18.78
C LYS A 81 -5.46 -21.69 -18.30
N LYS A 82 -5.39 -21.04 -17.13
CA LYS A 82 -4.10 -20.65 -16.52
C LYS A 82 -3.30 -21.87 -16.09
N THR A 83 -3.96 -22.86 -15.50
CA THR A 83 -3.36 -24.15 -15.11
C THR A 83 -2.90 -24.93 -16.34
N GLU A 84 -3.75 -25.04 -17.36
CA GLU A 84 -3.41 -25.65 -18.66
C GLU A 84 -2.13 -25.03 -19.25
N ARG A 85 -2.06 -23.69 -19.31
CA ARG A 85 -0.87 -22.99 -19.80
C ARG A 85 0.37 -23.28 -18.94
N ASN A 86 0.22 -23.26 -17.62
CA ASN A 86 1.35 -23.50 -16.71
C ASN A 86 1.88 -24.94 -16.82
N LEU A 87 1.00 -25.93 -16.95
CA LEU A 87 1.37 -27.33 -17.15
C LEU A 87 2.14 -27.50 -18.47
N ARG A 88 1.61 -26.96 -19.57
CA ARG A 88 2.28 -27.00 -20.89
C ARG A 88 3.67 -26.37 -20.86
N LEU A 89 3.81 -25.19 -20.23
CA LEU A 89 5.11 -24.53 -20.10
C LEU A 89 6.09 -25.33 -19.24
N SER A 90 5.61 -25.89 -18.12
CA SER A 90 6.46 -26.68 -17.21
C SER A 90 6.98 -27.96 -17.85
N TYR A 91 6.23 -28.52 -18.79
CA TYR A 91 6.62 -29.67 -19.60
C TYR A 91 7.56 -29.28 -20.74
N PHE A 92 7.21 -28.24 -21.49
CA PHE A 92 8.00 -27.76 -22.62
C PHE A 92 9.42 -27.35 -22.21
N PHE A 93 9.60 -26.82 -20.99
CA PHE A 93 10.90 -26.45 -20.45
C PHE A 93 11.48 -27.48 -19.45
N LEU A 94 10.98 -28.72 -19.43
CA LEU A 94 11.42 -29.74 -18.46
C LEU A 94 12.94 -29.98 -18.50
N GLU A 95 13.52 -30.04 -19.70
CA GLU A 95 14.96 -30.28 -19.92
C GLU A 95 15.83 -29.03 -19.68
N ASN A 96 15.22 -27.83 -19.69
CA ASN A 96 15.92 -26.54 -19.57
C ASN A 96 15.76 -25.89 -18.19
N ARG A 97 15.34 -26.64 -17.16
CA ARG A 97 15.09 -26.10 -15.80
C ARG A 97 16.33 -25.53 -15.11
N ASN A 98 17.53 -25.96 -15.52
CA ASN A 98 18.79 -25.60 -14.86
C ASN A 98 19.43 -24.29 -15.36
N ILE A 99 18.82 -23.59 -16.34
CA ILE A 99 19.35 -22.29 -16.82
C ILE A 99 18.86 -21.17 -15.90
N HIS A 100 19.53 -21.00 -14.75
CA HIS A 100 19.32 -19.85 -13.87
C HIS A 100 19.98 -18.58 -14.44
N SER A 101 19.42 -18.05 -15.53
CA SER A 101 19.76 -16.69 -15.97
C SER A 101 19.19 -15.67 -14.97
N LYS A 102 19.96 -14.64 -14.62
CA LYS A 102 19.45 -13.51 -13.83
C LYS A 102 18.27 -12.91 -14.59
N ILE A 103 17.09 -12.91 -13.97
CA ILE A 103 15.88 -12.36 -14.59
C ILE A 103 16.00 -10.85 -14.60
N HIS A 104 15.91 -10.26 -15.78
CA HIS A 104 15.90 -8.81 -15.95
C HIS A 104 14.75 -8.17 -15.14
N PRO A 105 15.00 -7.12 -14.33
CA PRO A 105 14.03 -6.54 -13.40
C PRO A 105 12.77 -6.01 -14.09
N PHE A 106 12.90 -5.51 -15.31
CA PHE A 106 11.79 -4.95 -16.10
C PHE A 106 11.19 -5.92 -17.13
N LYS A 107 11.50 -7.22 -17.02
CA LYS A 107 10.96 -8.22 -17.95
C LYS A 107 9.46 -8.38 -17.73
N GLU A 108 8.67 -8.08 -18.76
CA GLU A 108 7.23 -8.32 -18.70
C GLU A 108 6.90 -9.82 -18.68
N LYS A 109 5.72 -10.13 -18.13
CA LYS A 109 5.20 -11.50 -18.13
C LYS A 109 4.98 -11.95 -19.58
N SER A 110 5.66 -13.03 -19.94
CA SER A 110 5.55 -13.61 -21.29
C SER A 110 4.11 -14.03 -21.60
N LYS A 111 3.62 -13.61 -22.76
CA LYS A 111 2.36 -14.08 -23.36
C LYS A 111 2.53 -15.40 -24.12
N PHE A 112 3.76 -15.93 -24.20
CA PHE A 112 4.02 -17.21 -24.83
C PHE A 112 3.16 -18.31 -24.20
N SER A 113 2.58 -19.13 -25.07
CA SER A 113 1.86 -20.33 -24.74
C SER A 113 2.27 -21.39 -25.73
N VAL A 114 2.58 -22.57 -25.24
CA VAL A 114 2.88 -23.72 -26.08
C VAL A 114 1.57 -24.15 -26.76
N PRO A 115 1.51 -24.24 -28.10
CA PRO A 115 0.40 -24.87 -28.79
C PRO A 115 0.15 -26.28 -28.25
N ALA A 116 -1.09 -26.77 -28.36
CA ALA A 116 -1.35 -28.17 -28.09
C ALA A 116 -0.61 -29.00 -29.16
N PHE A 117 0.37 -29.81 -28.76
CA PHE A 117 1.06 -30.77 -29.63
C PHE A 117 0.81 -32.20 -29.13
N ALA A 118 0.99 -33.17 -30.05
CA ALA A 118 0.53 -34.56 -30.02
C ALA A 118 0.75 -35.38 -28.72
N ASP A 119 -0.09 -36.41 -28.58
CA ASP A 119 -0.14 -37.51 -27.60
C ASP A 119 0.97 -37.53 -26.52
N ASN A 120 0.86 -36.64 -25.54
CA ASN A 120 1.68 -36.69 -24.33
C ASN A 120 0.82 -36.81 -23.07
N PRO A 121 1.38 -37.31 -21.95
CA PRO A 121 0.62 -37.54 -20.72
C PRO A 121 -0.10 -36.30 -20.18
N ILE A 122 0.44 -35.10 -20.43
CA ILE A 122 -0.13 -33.85 -19.93
C ILE A 122 -1.34 -33.42 -20.73
N GLU A 123 -1.36 -33.59 -22.06
CA GLU A 123 -2.58 -33.33 -22.84
C GLU A 123 -3.70 -34.28 -22.46
N LYS A 124 -3.40 -35.56 -22.20
CA LYS A 124 -4.38 -36.53 -21.66
C LYS A 124 -4.91 -36.07 -20.30
N TYR A 125 -4.04 -35.68 -19.37
CA TYR A 125 -4.44 -35.16 -18.07
C TYR A 125 -5.30 -33.89 -18.18
N ILE A 126 -4.91 -32.92 -19.01
CA ILE A 126 -5.66 -31.68 -19.26
C ILE A 126 -7.04 -32.01 -19.83
N PHE A 127 -7.13 -32.94 -20.79
CA PHE A 127 -8.38 -33.36 -21.40
C PHE A 127 -9.33 -34.02 -20.40
N TYR A 128 -8.87 -35.03 -19.66
CA TYR A 128 -9.71 -35.70 -18.66
C TYR A 128 -10.13 -34.76 -17.54
N THR A 129 -9.23 -33.90 -17.06
CA THR A 129 -9.56 -32.88 -16.05
C THR A 129 -10.61 -31.91 -16.57
N LYS A 130 -10.52 -31.45 -17.84
CA LYS A 130 -11.57 -30.61 -18.46
C LYS A 130 -12.90 -31.34 -18.53
N MET A 131 -12.91 -32.63 -18.86
CA MET A 131 -14.14 -33.43 -18.87
C MET A 131 -14.77 -33.52 -17.47
N GLU A 132 -13.97 -33.79 -16.44
CA GLU A 132 -14.46 -33.82 -15.05
C GLU A 132 -14.98 -32.46 -14.59
N LEU A 133 -14.21 -31.38 -14.83
CA LEU A 133 -14.60 -30.02 -14.47
C LEU A 133 -15.87 -29.56 -15.20
N SER A 134 -16.10 -29.99 -16.44
CA SER A 134 -17.31 -29.64 -17.18
C SER A 134 -18.58 -30.28 -16.61
N LYS A 135 -18.44 -31.44 -15.94
CA LYS A 135 -19.52 -32.13 -15.23
C LYS A 135 -19.70 -31.61 -13.79
N TYR A 136 -18.71 -30.89 -13.27
CA TYR A 136 -18.72 -30.39 -11.90
C TYR A 136 -19.72 -29.23 -11.72
N VAL A 137 -20.60 -29.39 -10.71
CA VAL A 137 -21.50 -28.33 -10.26
C VAL A 137 -20.94 -27.74 -8.96
N PRO A 138 -20.36 -26.53 -9.00
CA PRO A 138 -19.78 -25.93 -7.80
C PRO A 138 -20.86 -25.63 -6.76
N LYS A 139 -20.68 -26.21 -5.56
CA LYS A 139 -21.41 -25.77 -4.37
C LYS A 139 -20.73 -24.53 -3.82
N THR A 140 -21.48 -23.43 -3.73
CA THR A 140 -20.95 -22.17 -3.16
C THR A 140 -21.27 -22.10 -1.68
N GLU A 141 -20.25 -22.12 -0.84
CA GLU A 141 -20.37 -21.77 0.58
C GLU A 141 -20.09 -20.29 0.79
N PHE A 142 -21.11 -19.55 1.24
CA PHE A 142 -20.98 -18.13 1.45
C PHE A 142 -20.30 -17.83 2.79
N ASN A 143 -19.24 -17.02 2.74
CA ASN A 143 -18.53 -16.53 3.94
C ASN A 143 -19.23 -15.33 4.62
N LEU A 144 -20.41 -14.93 4.12
CA LEU A 144 -21.27 -13.90 4.66
C LEU A 144 -22.73 -14.40 4.77
N SER A 145 -23.40 -13.97 5.83
CA SER A 145 -24.85 -14.16 5.97
C SER A 145 -25.63 -13.43 4.88
N LEU A 146 -26.91 -13.79 4.71
CA LEU A 146 -27.79 -13.05 3.80
C LEU A 146 -27.94 -11.58 4.20
N GLN A 147 -28.02 -11.31 5.51
CA GLN A 147 -28.12 -9.96 6.06
C GLN A 147 -26.87 -9.13 5.75
N GLU A 148 -25.67 -9.65 6.03
CA GLU A 148 -24.41 -8.94 5.74
C GLU A 148 -24.24 -8.64 4.24
N ARG A 149 -24.67 -9.55 3.35
CA ARG A 149 -24.63 -9.32 1.89
C ARG A 149 -25.60 -8.23 1.44
N ASN A 150 -26.81 -8.19 2.00
CA ASN A 150 -27.75 -7.11 1.71
C ASN A 150 -27.22 -5.77 2.24
N CYS A 151 -26.59 -5.77 3.42
CA CYS A 151 -25.94 -4.58 3.97
C CYS A 151 -24.83 -4.05 3.04
N LEU A 152 -23.97 -4.93 2.51
CA LEU A 152 -22.94 -4.50 1.54
C LEU A 152 -23.54 -3.86 0.28
N LYS A 153 -24.67 -4.38 -0.23
CA LYS A 153 -25.37 -3.76 -1.36
C LYS A 153 -25.89 -2.38 -0.99
N ASN A 154 -26.53 -2.25 0.17
CA ASN A 154 -27.08 -0.97 0.63
C ASN A 154 -25.97 0.07 0.85
N LEU A 155 -24.88 -0.31 1.51
CA LEU A 155 -23.72 0.56 1.74
C LEU A 155 -23.06 0.99 0.43
N LYS A 156 -23.01 0.12 -0.58
CA LYS A 156 -22.46 0.45 -1.90
C LYS A 156 -23.30 1.49 -2.66
N HIS A 157 -24.61 1.52 -2.43
CA HIS A 157 -25.54 2.44 -3.09
C HIS A 157 -25.76 3.75 -2.32
N ASP A 158 -25.12 3.92 -1.16
CA ASP A 158 -25.22 5.14 -0.37
C ASP A 158 -24.21 6.18 -0.87
N GLU A 159 -24.70 7.19 -1.59
CA GLU A 159 -23.88 8.24 -2.20
C GLU A 159 -23.46 9.34 -1.21
N ASN A 160 -24.02 9.34 0.01
CA ASN A 160 -23.72 10.36 1.02
C ASN A 160 -22.52 10.00 1.91
N ILE A 161 -22.00 8.77 1.79
CA ILE A 161 -20.90 8.29 2.61
C ILE A 161 -19.74 7.80 1.74
N ILE A 162 -18.54 7.85 2.32
CA ILE A 162 -17.36 7.17 1.80
C ILE A 162 -16.86 6.17 2.83
N ILE A 163 -16.45 4.99 2.35
CA ILE A 163 -15.91 3.90 3.18
C ILE A 163 -14.49 3.61 2.72
N HIS A 164 -13.53 3.78 3.63
CA HIS A 164 -12.10 3.70 3.34
C HIS A 164 -11.31 3.27 4.58
N LYS A 165 -10.05 2.86 4.38
CA LYS A 165 -9.15 2.49 5.48
C LYS A 165 -8.61 3.75 6.13
N ALA A 166 -8.38 3.70 7.44
CA ALA A 166 -7.62 4.73 8.14
C ALA A 166 -6.15 4.77 7.69
N ASP A 167 -5.49 5.92 7.89
CA ASP A 167 -4.04 6.09 7.66
C ASP A 167 -3.21 5.11 8.50
N LYS A 168 -3.62 4.92 9.75
CA LYS A 168 -3.00 4.00 10.72
C LYS A 168 -4.06 3.06 11.30
N ASN A 169 -3.61 1.90 11.78
CA ASN A 169 -4.38 0.97 12.63
C ASN A 169 -5.45 0.07 11.98
N ASN A 170 -5.42 -0.24 10.67
CA ASN A 170 -6.34 -1.24 10.04
C ASN A 170 -7.84 -1.08 10.39
N VAL A 171 -8.29 0.13 10.71
CA VAL A 171 -9.69 0.47 11.01
C VAL A 171 -10.41 0.82 9.72
N THR A 172 -11.65 0.33 9.57
CA THR A 172 -12.59 0.77 8.53
C THR A 172 -13.27 2.05 8.98
N VAL A 173 -13.12 3.13 8.21
CA VAL A 173 -13.71 4.44 8.50
C VAL A 173 -14.89 4.67 7.57
N ILE A 174 -15.97 5.21 8.12
CA ILE A 174 -17.15 5.66 7.39
C ILE A 174 -17.27 7.15 7.64
N GLN A 175 -17.25 7.97 6.60
CA GLN A 175 -17.30 9.42 6.71
C GLN A 175 -18.40 9.96 5.79
N ASN A 176 -19.00 11.12 6.12
CA ASN A 176 -19.83 11.82 5.16
C ASN A 176 -18.98 12.18 3.93
N LEU A 177 -19.54 12.03 2.73
CA LEU A 177 -18.83 12.36 1.50
C LEU A 177 -18.46 13.86 1.46
N SER A 178 -19.35 14.74 1.96
CA SER A 178 -19.10 16.18 2.07
C SER A 178 -17.82 16.50 2.84
N ASP A 179 -17.65 15.92 4.03
CA ASP A 179 -16.54 16.22 4.93
C ASP A 179 -15.21 15.70 4.35
N TYR A 180 -15.27 14.58 3.62
CA TYR A 180 -14.14 14.03 2.89
C TYR A 180 -13.69 14.93 1.73
N LEU A 181 -14.66 15.45 0.97
CA LEU A 181 -14.39 16.33 -0.17
C LEU A 181 -13.84 17.68 0.30
N GLU A 182 -14.44 18.26 1.36
CA GLU A 182 -13.99 19.52 1.96
C GLU A 182 -12.55 19.45 2.43
N GLU A 183 -12.16 18.38 3.14
CA GLU A 183 -10.77 18.20 3.58
C GLU A 183 -9.81 18.03 2.40
N GLY A 184 -10.21 17.32 1.35
CA GLY A 184 -9.39 17.16 0.14
C GLY A 184 -9.20 18.48 -0.61
N GLU A 185 -10.29 19.22 -0.84
CA GLU A 185 -10.26 20.53 -1.49
C GLU A 185 -9.46 21.56 -0.66
N LYS A 186 -9.62 21.55 0.66
CA LYS A 186 -8.83 22.39 1.57
C LYS A 186 -7.32 22.17 1.42
N GLN A 187 -6.86 20.92 1.30
CA GLN A 187 -5.44 20.63 1.09
C GLN A 187 -4.95 20.98 -0.32
N LEU A 188 -5.79 20.75 -1.34
CA LEU A 188 -5.42 20.98 -2.74
C LEU A 188 -5.53 22.45 -3.18
N ASN A 189 -6.27 23.27 -2.43
CA ASN A 189 -6.34 24.72 -2.61
C ASN A 189 -5.17 25.47 -1.95
N ASP A 190 -4.19 24.74 -1.40
CA ASP A 190 -2.94 25.33 -0.95
C ASP A 190 -2.02 25.64 -2.14
N ASN A 191 -2.06 26.90 -2.59
CA ASN A 191 -1.29 27.42 -3.72
C ASN A 191 0.24 27.40 -3.51
N ILE A 192 0.73 27.03 -2.31
CA ILE A 192 2.15 26.77 -2.09
C ILE A 192 2.53 25.38 -2.63
N HIS A 193 1.64 24.40 -2.50
CA HIS A 193 1.91 22.99 -2.77
C HIS A 193 1.33 22.50 -4.09
N TYR A 194 0.18 23.05 -4.47
CA TYR A 194 -0.60 22.61 -5.63
C TYR A 194 -1.09 23.80 -6.44
N GLU A 195 -1.27 23.57 -7.73
CA GLU A 195 -1.99 24.48 -8.62
C GLU A 195 -3.18 23.75 -9.23
N GLN A 196 -4.33 24.41 -9.30
CA GLN A 196 -5.45 23.91 -10.09
C GLN A 196 -5.18 24.21 -11.58
N ILE A 197 -5.32 23.19 -12.43
CA ILE A 197 -5.12 23.30 -13.87
C ILE A 197 -6.43 23.01 -14.62
N GLN A 198 -6.56 23.54 -15.83
CA GLN A 198 -7.77 23.33 -16.64
C GLN A 198 -7.91 21.86 -17.06
N ASP A 199 -6.87 21.30 -17.67
CA ASP A 199 -6.88 19.93 -18.21
C ASP A 199 -5.53 19.24 -18.02
N ILE A 200 -5.60 17.92 -17.79
CA ILE A 200 -4.42 17.04 -17.71
C ILE A 200 -4.08 16.53 -19.10
N ASN A 201 -2.90 16.91 -19.62
CA ASN A 201 -2.46 16.48 -20.94
C ASN A 201 -1.57 15.24 -20.86
N LEU A 202 -2.21 14.08 -20.66
CA LEU A 202 -1.51 12.79 -20.58
C LEU A 202 -0.65 12.48 -21.81
N LYS A 203 -1.10 12.90 -23.01
CA LYS A 203 -0.36 12.70 -24.26
C LYS A 203 0.94 13.48 -24.27
N ASN A 204 0.92 14.72 -23.78
CA ASN A 204 2.12 15.55 -23.67
C ASN A 204 3.12 14.94 -22.67
N THR A 205 2.66 14.49 -21.51
CA THR A 205 3.50 13.81 -20.52
C THR A 205 4.12 12.54 -21.12
N GLN A 206 3.34 11.74 -21.84
CA GLN A 206 3.83 10.56 -22.54
C GLN A 206 4.85 10.90 -23.63
N LYS A 207 4.63 11.99 -24.38
CA LYS A 207 5.59 12.47 -25.38
C LYS A 207 6.94 12.81 -24.75
N LYS A 208 6.95 13.54 -23.62
CA LYS A 208 8.17 13.86 -22.88
C LYS A 208 8.90 12.60 -22.39
N VAL A 209 8.16 11.60 -21.89
CA VAL A 209 8.74 10.30 -21.52
C VAL A 209 9.41 9.64 -22.72
N TYR A 210 8.75 9.66 -23.89
CA TYR A 210 9.30 9.10 -25.13
C TYR A 210 10.56 9.82 -25.58
N GLU A 211 10.55 11.15 -25.58
CA GLU A 211 11.71 11.97 -25.94
C GLU A 211 12.95 11.59 -25.11
N ILE A 212 12.80 11.39 -23.79
CA ILE A 212 13.91 10.95 -22.92
C ILE A 212 14.39 9.54 -23.28
N ILE A 213 13.49 8.55 -23.36
CA ILE A 213 13.92 7.16 -23.58
C ILE A 213 14.49 6.91 -24.98
N TYR A 214 14.07 7.68 -25.98
CA TYR A 214 14.66 7.59 -27.32
C TYR A 214 16.07 8.16 -27.34
N LYS A 215 16.32 9.32 -26.70
CA LYS A 215 17.68 9.85 -26.52
C LYS A 215 18.58 8.87 -25.78
N MET A 216 18.09 8.30 -24.67
CA MET A 216 18.82 7.27 -23.93
C MET A 216 19.17 6.06 -24.81
N LYS A 217 18.28 5.69 -25.74
CA LYS A 217 18.53 4.57 -26.67
C LYS A 217 19.58 4.92 -27.71
N GLU A 218 19.53 6.12 -28.28
CA GLU A 218 20.54 6.63 -29.22
C GLU A 218 21.93 6.69 -28.58
N GLU A 219 22.00 7.09 -27.30
CA GLU A 219 23.22 7.14 -26.50
C GLU A 219 23.62 5.79 -25.86
N ASN A 220 22.93 4.69 -26.18
CA ASN A 220 23.16 3.34 -25.60
C ASN A 220 23.12 3.29 -24.05
N CYS A 221 22.38 4.20 -23.43
CA CYS A 221 22.22 4.36 -21.98
C CYS A 221 20.99 3.63 -21.41
N ILE A 222 20.31 2.82 -22.23
CA ILE A 222 19.17 1.98 -21.84
C ILE A 222 19.18 0.69 -22.65
N ASP A 223 18.95 -0.45 -21.99
CA ASP A 223 18.83 -1.73 -22.68
C ASP A 223 17.45 -1.90 -23.35
N GLU A 224 17.36 -2.82 -24.30
CA GLU A 224 16.16 -3.04 -25.11
C GLU A 224 14.94 -3.51 -24.29
N ILE A 225 15.15 -4.25 -23.19
CA ILE A 225 14.05 -4.74 -22.33
C ILE A 225 13.50 -3.57 -21.52
N SER A 226 14.36 -2.77 -20.90
CA SER A 226 13.97 -1.55 -20.18
C SER A 226 13.29 -0.54 -21.11
N PHE A 227 13.83 -0.33 -22.32
CA PHE A 227 13.23 0.56 -23.31
C PHE A 227 11.80 0.11 -23.66
N LYS A 228 11.59 -1.17 -23.99
CA LYS A 228 10.26 -1.73 -24.27
C LYS A 228 9.33 -1.64 -23.07
N TYR A 229 9.85 -1.87 -21.86
CA TYR A 229 9.08 -1.73 -20.62
C TYR A 229 8.56 -0.31 -20.46
N ILE A 230 9.38 0.72 -20.60
CA ILE A 230 8.92 2.11 -20.40
C ILE A 230 8.02 2.56 -21.55
N LYS A 231 8.42 2.27 -22.80
CA LYS A 231 7.67 2.68 -24.00
C LYS A 231 6.24 2.16 -23.99
N ASN A 232 6.08 0.88 -23.67
CA ASN A 232 4.83 0.15 -23.57
C ASN A 232 3.63 0.71 -24.36
N GLU A 233 3.62 0.42 -25.65
CA GLU A 233 2.56 0.82 -26.59
C GLU A 233 1.23 0.07 -26.36
N GLN A 234 1.18 -0.90 -25.44
CA GLN A 234 0.06 -1.85 -25.32
C GLN A 234 -0.99 -1.48 -24.26
N ASN A 235 -0.87 -0.35 -23.55
CA ASN A 235 -1.75 -0.05 -22.40
C ASN A 235 -2.61 1.20 -22.56
N TYR A 236 -3.84 1.07 -22.07
CA TYR A 236 -4.70 2.17 -21.66
C TYR A 236 -4.02 2.93 -20.52
N ILE A 237 -3.69 4.20 -20.75
CA ILE A 237 -3.19 5.12 -19.72
C ILE A 237 -4.37 5.61 -18.90
N LYS A 238 -4.23 5.54 -17.58
CA LYS A 238 -5.19 6.11 -16.63
C LYS A 238 -4.71 7.48 -16.17
N THR A 239 -5.66 8.42 -16.07
CA THR A 239 -5.43 9.67 -15.36
C THR A 239 -5.15 9.37 -13.90
N PRO A 240 -4.02 9.83 -13.34
CA PRO A 240 -3.79 9.74 -11.90
C PRO A 240 -4.88 10.47 -11.12
N PHE A 241 -5.16 10.03 -9.91
CA PHE A 241 -6.17 10.66 -9.05
C PHE A 241 -5.72 10.66 -7.59
N ALA A 242 -6.12 11.68 -6.84
CA ALA A 242 -5.88 11.76 -5.41
C ALA A 242 -7.01 11.10 -4.61
N TYR A 243 -6.65 10.54 -3.47
CA TYR A 243 -7.58 10.14 -2.41
C TYR A 243 -6.94 10.37 -1.05
N PHE A 244 -7.77 10.55 -0.02
CA PHE A 244 -7.30 10.93 1.31
C PHE A 244 -7.54 9.81 2.33
N LEU A 245 -6.49 9.45 3.07
CA LEU A 245 -6.59 8.49 4.18
C LEU A 245 -6.79 9.25 5.50
N PRO A 246 -7.85 9.00 6.27
CA PRO A 246 -8.14 9.75 7.47
C PRO A 246 -7.14 9.42 8.58
N LYS A 247 -6.49 10.46 9.11
CA LYS A 247 -5.54 10.37 10.23
C LYS A 247 -6.31 10.37 11.56
N ILE A 248 -7.09 9.31 11.79
CA ILE A 248 -7.95 9.18 12.98
C ILE A 248 -7.20 9.29 14.32
N HIS A 249 -5.89 9.04 14.34
CA HIS A 249 -5.01 9.18 15.50
C HIS A 249 -4.68 10.63 15.86
N LYS A 250 -5.05 11.59 15.01
CA LYS A 250 -4.93 13.04 15.25
C LYS A 250 -6.24 13.65 15.75
N LEU A 251 -7.31 12.86 15.87
CA LEU A 251 -8.56 13.32 16.44
C LEU A 251 -8.43 13.49 17.95
N ASP A 252 -9.09 14.52 18.47
CA ASP A 252 -9.15 14.77 19.90
C ASP A 252 -9.83 13.60 20.63
N ARG A 253 -9.29 13.27 21.81
CA ARG A 253 -9.82 12.17 22.63
C ARG A 253 -11.28 12.37 23.02
N GLU A 254 -11.69 13.63 23.21
CA GLU A 254 -13.07 13.98 23.51
C GLU A 254 -14.00 13.73 22.32
N VAL A 255 -13.56 14.02 21.08
CA VAL A 255 -14.29 13.68 19.86
C VAL A 255 -14.46 12.17 19.73
N LEU A 256 -13.40 11.40 19.98
CA LEU A 256 -13.45 9.94 19.97
C LEU A 256 -14.39 9.37 21.04
N GLN A 257 -14.39 9.91 22.26
CA GLN A 257 -15.31 9.52 23.33
C GLN A 257 -16.76 9.88 22.99
N ASN A 258 -16.99 11.05 22.37
CA ASN A 258 -18.34 11.46 21.96
C ASN A 258 -18.90 10.59 20.82
N ILE A 259 -18.05 10.10 19.92
CA ILE A 259 -18.40 9.10 18.90
C ILE A 259 -18.78 7.77 19.56
N GLU A 260 -18.00 7.29 20.53
CA GLU A 260 -18.27 6.03 21.24
C GLU A 260 -19.57 6.06 22.06
N ASN A 261 -19.95 7.22 22.59
CA ASN A 261 -21.11 7.40 23.45
C ASN A 261 -22.44 7.64 22.71
N GLU A 262 -22.50 7.48 21.38
CA GLU A 262 -23.72 7.56 20.56
C GLU A 262 -24.59 8.82 20.84
N LYS A 263 -23.97 9.98 21.12
CA LYS A 263 -24.71 11.26 21.17
C LYS A 263 -24.82 11.82 19.75
N ASN A 264 -25.94 11.47 19.10
CA ASN A 264 -26.44 11.84 17.77
C ASN A 264 -26.46 13.35 17.41
N GLN A 265 -25.39 14.13 17.58
CA GLN A 265 -25.37 15.56 17.18
C GLN A 265 -24.04 16.11 16.66
N ILE A 266 -23.05 15.29 16.31
CA ILE A 266 -21.85 15.84 15.63
C ILE A 266 -22.13 15.91 14.13
N LYS A 267 -22.54 17.10 13.64
CA LYS A 267 -22.94 17.30 12.24
C LYS A 267 -21.77 17.26 11.24
N THR A 268 -20.56 17.54 11.68
CA THR A 268 -19.35 17.57 10.85
C THR A 268 -18.14 17.23 11.70
N ILE A 269 -17.35 16.24 11.28
CA ILE A 269 -16.08 15.88 11.94
C ILE A 269 -14.97 16.12 10.94
N ASN A 270 -14.18 17.16 11.18
CA ASN A 270 -13.00 17.43 10.36
C ASN A 270 -11.88 16.46 10.77
N VAL A 271 -11.51 15.55 9.87
CA VAL A 271 -10.45 14.57 10.08
C VAL A 271 -9.33 14.85 9.10
N PRO A 272 -8.11 15.19 9.55
CA PRO A 272 -7.00 15.44 8.66
C PRO A 272 -6.74 14.25 7.73
N GLY A 273 -6.66 14.51 6.42
CA GLY A 273 -6.35 13.50 5.41
C GLY A 273 -4.85 13.34 5.18
N ARG A 274 -4.36 12.13 4.89
CA ARG A 274 -3.11 11.92 4.17
C ARG A 274 -3.42 11.84 2.67
N PRO A 275 -2.94 12.79 1.83
CA PRO A 275 -3.13 12.70 0.39
C PRO A 275 -2.32 11.52 -0.16
N ILE A 276 -2.95 10.72 -1.01
CA ILE A 276 -2.29 9.68 -1.80
C ILE A 276 -2.67 9.88 -3.26
N ILE A 277 -1.69 10.02 -4.12
CA ILE A 277 -1.87 10.17 -5.57
C ILE A 277 -1.63 8.80 -6.20
N SER A 278 -2.73 8.18 -6.66
CA SER A 278 -2.67 6.91 -7.37
C SER A 278 -2.20 7.14 -8.81
N GLN A 279 -0.96 6.76 -9.10
CA GLN A 279 -0.40 6.76 -10.46
C GLN A 279 -0.52 5.40 -11.16
N CYS A 280 -1.37 4.49 -10.68
CA CYS A 280 -1.54 3.15 -11.26
C CYS A 280 -1.98 3.22 -12.74
N ASN A 281 -1.16 2.69 -13.65
CA ASN A 281 -1.26 2.80 -15.10
C ASN A 281 -1.20 4.23 -15.64
N GLY A 282 -0.65 5.17 -14.87
CA GLY A 282 -0.38 6.54 -15.31
C GLY A 282 0.86 6.62 -16.21
N PRO A 283 1.06 7.77 -16.90
CA PRO A 283 2.14 7.93 -17.87
C PRO A 283 3.55 7.84 -17.24
N LEU A 284 3.67 8.15 -15.94
CA LEU A 284 4.93 8.19 -15.21
C LEU A 284 5.23 6.91 -14.39
N GLU A 285 4.27 5.98 -14.26
CA GLU A 285 4.41 4.84 -13.33
C GLU A 285 5.64 3.97 -13.64
N ARG A 286 5.81 3.62 -14.92
CA ARG A 286 6.89 2.74 -15.38
C ARG A 286 8.24 3.44 -15.34
N LEU A 287 8.26 4.72 -15.70
CA LEU A 287 9.45 5.54 -15.58
C LEU A 287 9.88 5.72 -14.11
N GLY A 288 8.91 5.90 -13.20
CA GLY A 288 9.17 5.94 -11.76
C GLY A 288 9.73 4.64 -11.22
N ARG A 289 9.20 3.48 -11.63
CA ARG A 289 9.79 2.16 -11.29
C ARG A 289 11.21 1.99 -11.84
N TYR A 290 11.45 2.50 -13.04
CA TYR A 290 12.78 2.48 -13.64
C TYR A 290 13.77 3.31 -12.83
N LEU A 291 13.39 4.53 -12.43
CA LEU A 291 14.19 5.40 -11.58
C LEU A 291 14.46 4.79 -10.20
N ASP A 292 13.41 4.30 -9.52
CA ASP A 292 13.48 3.68 -8.18
C ASP A 292 14.54 2.57 -8.11
N TYR A 293 14.60 1.71 -9.15
CA TYR A 293 15.59 0.63 -9.23
C TYR A 293 17.04 1.14 -9.12
N PHE A 294 17.35 2.31 -9.69
CA PHE A 294 18.70 2.89 -9.60
C PHE A 294 18.91 3.67 -8.31
N LEU A 295 17.87 4.31 -7.76
CA LEU A 295 18.00 5.12 -6.55
C LEU A 295 18.04 4.29 -5.27
N LEU A 296 17.38 3.12 -5.23
CA LEU A 296 17.33 2.32 -4.01
C LEU A 296 18.72 1.82 -3.55
N PRO A 297 19.60 1.29 -4.42
CA PRO A 297 20.97 0.97 -4.03
C PRO A 297 21.75 2.18 -3.51
N LEU A 298 21.51 3.36 -4.08
CA LEU A 298 22.13 4.62 -3.64
C LEU A 298 21.65 5.05 -2.25
N VAL A 299 20.35 4.89 -1.93
CA VAL A 299 19.84 5.13 -0.57
C VAL A 299 20.50 4.20 0.45
N LYS A 300 20.75 2.94 0.07
CA LYS A 300 21.38 1.95 0.95
C LYS A 300 22.84 2.23 1.28
N THR A 301 23.54 3.07 0.51
CA THR A 301 24.93 3.46 0.84
C THR A 301 25.00 4.52 1.94
N GLN A 302 23.88 5.18 2.27
CA GLN A 302 23.83 6.20 3.30
C GLN A 302 24.15 5.63 4.68
N LYS A 303 25.02 6.30 5.45
CA LYS A 303 25.44 5.85 6.78
C LYS A 303 24.28 5.70 7.77
N THR A 304 23.25 6.53 7.61
CA THR A 304 22.08 6.57 8.48
C THR A 304 21.01 5.54 8.10
N TYR A 305 21.15 4.85 6.96
CA TYR A 305 20.14 3.92 6.48
C TYR A 305 19.94 2.75 7.46
N ILE A 306 18.67 2.35 7.61
CA ILE A 306 18.22 1.08 8.20
C ILE A 306 17.13 0.48 7.33
N SER A 307 17.11 -0.85 7.19
CA SER A 307 16.09 -1.54 6.39
C SER A 307 14.77 -1.71 7.13
N ASP A 308 14.83 -1.95 8.44
CA ASP A 308 13.70 -2.31 9.29
C ASP A 308 14.04 -2.17 10.77
N THR A 309 13.05 -2.41 11.63
CA THR A 309 13.19 -2.36 13.09
C THR A 309 14.22 -3.36 13.62
N GLY A 310 14.32 -4.56 13.02
CA GLY A 310 15.30 -5.55 13.44
C GLY A 310 16.72 -5.10 13.13
N ASP A 311 16.92 -4.41 12.00
CA ASP A 311 18.20 -3.79 11.65
C ASP A 311 18.63 -2.73 12.65
N LEU A 312 17.70 -1.84 13.05
CA LEU A 312 17.98 -0.86 14.09
C LEU A 312 18.41 -1.52 15.42
N ILE A 313 17.70 -2.56 15.86
CA ILE A 313 18.01 -3.27 17.10
C ILE A 313 19.43 -3.86 17.03
N ARG A 314 19.77 -4.57 15.95
CA ARG A 314 21.12 -5.12 15.76
C ARG A 314 22.21 -4.04 15.77
N ASN A 315 21.96 -2.90 15.12
CA ASN A 315 22.91 -1.77 15.11
C ASN A 315 23.15 -1.22 16.53
N ILE A 316 22.11 -1.14 17.36
CA ILE A 316 22.20 -0.66 18.75
C ILE A 316 22.91 -1.70 19.63
N GLU A 317 22.56 -2.98 19.52
CA GLU A 317 23.17 -4.06 20.31
C GLU A 317 24.68 -4.22 20.06
N ASN A 318 25.13 -3.91 18.84
CA ASN A 318 26.56 -3.92 18.48
C ASN A 318 27.34 -2.71 19.00
N CYS A 319 26.69 -1.75 19.65
CA CYS A 319 27.32 -0.55 20.18
C CYS A 319 27.43 -0.63 21.71
N THR A 320 28.57 -0.18 22.27
CA THR A 320 28.74 -0.03 23.72
C THR A 320 28.73 1.45 24.10
N PHE A 321 27.75 1.81 24.93
CA PHE A 321 27.47 3.19 25.30
C PHE A 321 27.99 3.49 26.72
N ASP A 322 28.45 4.73 26.93
CA ASP A 322 28.66 5.26 28.28
C ASP A 322 27.34 5.47 29.03
N ASN A 323 27.39 5.54 30.36
CA ASN A 323 26.20 5.76 31.18
C ASN A 323 25.55 7.14 30.94
N ASN A 324 26.26 8.07 30.30
CA ASN A 324 25.82 9.44 30.02
C ASN A 324 25.57 9.64 28.52
N VAL A 325 24.62 8.88 27.96
CA VAL A 325 24.16 9.05 26.57
C VAL A 325 22.77 9.70 26.54
N LEU A 326 22.64 10.76 25.76
CA LEU A 326 21.36 11.40 25.47
C LEU A 326 20.76 10.76 24.22
N LEU A 327 19.56 10.19 24.39
CA LEU A 327 18.75 9.69 23.29
C LEU A 327 17.91 10.83 22.73
N VAL A 328 17.97 11.02 21.41
CA VAL A 328 17.19 12.04 20.69
C VAL A 328 16.47 11.36 19.55
N THR A 329 15.14 11.49 19.54
CA THR A 329 14.30 11.10 18.40
C THR A 329 13.79 12.34 17.69
N TYR A 330 13.68 12.30 16.38
CA TYR A 330 13.06 13.37 15.61
C TYR A 330 12.18 12.78 14.50
N ASP A 331 11.15 13.54 14.12
CA ASP A 331 10.23 13.24 13.03
C ASP A 331 10.24 14.41 12.04
N ILE A 332 10.49 14.13 10.76
CA ILE A 332 10.53 15.17 9.72
C ILE A 332 9.10 15.49 9.31
N THR A 333 8.65 16.68 9.69
CA THR A 333 7.31 17.15 9.34
C THR A 333 7.18 17.31 7.83
N SER A 334 6.14 16.68 7.25
CA SER A 334 5.75 16.88 5.86
C SER A 334 6.86 16.62 4.83
N LEU A 335 7.67 15.58 5.09
CA LEU A 335 8.81 15.17 4.25
C LEU A 335 8.53 15.24 2.74
N TYR A 336 7.42 14.67 2.30
CA TYR A 336 7.11 14.54 0.88
C TYR A 336 6.57 15.83 0.26
N THR A 337 5.98 16.76 1.00
CA THR A 337 5.35 17.95 0.40
C THR A 337 6.28 19.17 0.37
N ASN A 338 7.28 19.23 1.26
CA ASN A 338 8.02 20.47 1.51
C ASN A 338 9.38 20.56 0.81
N LEU A 339 9.79 19.55 0.04
CA LEU A 339 11.10 19.54 -0.63
C LEU A 339 11.05 20.27 -1.98
N ARG A 340 11.91 21.27 -2.18
CA ARG A 340 11.99 21.98 -3.45
C ARG A 340 12.63 21.09 -4.53
N PHE A 341 12.20 21.26 -5.78
CA PHE A 341 12.72 20.45 -6.88
C PHE A 341 14.22 20.65 -7.06
N GLU A 342 14.71 21.86 -6.86
CA GLU A 342 16.13 22.21 -6.92
C GLU A 342 16.92 21.44 -5.87
N GLU A 343 16.49 21.49 -4.60
CA GLU A 343 17.12 20.77 -3.47
C GLU A 343 17.19 19.27 -3.72
N ILE A 344 16.12 18.70 -4.26
CA ILE A 344 16.07 17.30 -4.65
C ILE A 344 17.13 17.00 -5.73
N THR A 345 17.16 17.80 -6.80
CA THR A 345 18.05 17.53 -7.93
C THR A 345 19.53 17.75 -7.58
N GLU A 346 19.84 18.74 -6.75
CA GLU A 346 21.19 18.99 -6.24
C GLU A 346 21.67 17.86 -5.33
N ALA A 347 20.83 17.40 -4.40
CA ALA A 347 21.15 16.29 -3.52
C ALA A 347 21.36 14.99 -4.31
N LEU A 348 20.52 14.75 -5.32
CA LEU A 348 20.64 13.58 -6.19
C LEU A 348 21.93 13.63 -7.02
N GLN A 349 22.26 14.77 -7.63
CA GLN A 349 23.51 14.95 -8.36
C GLN A 349 24.72 14.61 -7.48
N LYS A 350 24.79 15.21 -6.29
CA LYS A 350 25.88 14.96 -5.35
C LYS A 350 25.99 13.49 -4.95
N ALA A 351 24.87 12.84 -4.64
CA ALA A 351 24.87 11.43 -4.26
C ALA A 351 25.33 10.53 -5.42
N LEU A 352 24.90 10.82 -6.66
CA LEU A 352 25.30 10.07 -7.84
C LEU A 352 26.78 10.23 -8.17
N ASP A 353 27.38 11.40 -7.88
CA ASP A 353 28.80 11.67 -8.10
C ASP A 353 29.68 11.04 -7.02
N GLU A 354 29.21 10.98 -5.77
CA GLU A 354 29.90 10.32 -4.66
C GLU A 354 29.91 8.78 -4.79
N HIS A 355 28.96 8.20 -5.55
CA HIS A 355 28.73 6.76 -5.64
C HIS A 355 28.65 6.25 -7.10
N ASP A 356 29.61 6.64 -7.92
CA ASP A 356 29.72 6.25 -9.33
C ASP A 356 29.93 4.74 -9.55
N LYS A 357 30.54 4.04 -8.58
CA LYS A 357 30.93 2.61 -8.64
C LYS A 357 29.83 1.60 -8.30
N ILE A 358 28.59 2.01 -8.06
CA ILE A 358 27.50 1.05 -7.77
C ILE A 358 27.24 0.17 -9.00
N GLU A 359 27.31 -1.15 -8.82
CA GLU A 359 27.00 -2.12 -9.87
C GLU A 359 25.50 -2.41 -9.96
N TYR A 360 24.99 -2.47 -11.19
CA TYR A 360 23.60 -2.78 -11.48
C TYR A 360 23.50 -4.02 -12.38
N SER A 361 22.41 -4.78 -12.24
CA SER A 361 22.16 -5.97 -13.08
C SER A 361 21.81 -5.66 -14.55
N ILE A 362 21.66 -4.38 -14.89
CA ILE A 362 21.27 -3.87 -16.21
C ILE A 362 22.08 -2.60 -16.51
N THR A 363 22.06 -2.15 -17.75
CA THR A 363 22.72 -0.90 -18.18
C THR A 363 22.22 0.28 -17.34
N LYS A 364 23.15 0.95 -16.64
CA LYS A 364 22.89 2.19 -15.89
C LYS A 364 22.84 3.36 -16.86
N PRO A 365 21.79 4.21 -16.83
CA PRO A 365 21.81 5.50 -17.50
C PRO A 365 22.93 6.40 -16.97
N THR A 366 23.27 7.43 -17.74
CA THR A 366 24.10 8.52 -17.21
C THR A 366 23.42 9.20 -16.03
N ASN A 367 24.22 9.79 -15.13
CA ASN A 367 23.70 10.55 -13.99
C ASN A 367 22.75 11.68 -14.46
N ASN A 368 23.06 12.31 -15.60
CA ASN A 368 22.22 13.34 -16.22
C ASN A 368 20.82 12.84 -16.57
N PHE A 369 20.69 11.63 -17.15
CA PHE A 369 19.38 11.06 -17.47
C PHE A 369 18.58 10.74 -16.20
N LEU A 370 19.20 10.25 -15.13
CA LEU A 370 18.51 10.01 -13.85
C LEU A 370 17.95 11.31 -13.26
N ILE A 371 18.67 12.42 -13.41
CA ILE A 371 18.23 13.74 -12.96
C ILE A 371 17.12 14.29 -13.87
N GLU A 372 17.24 14.14 -15.19
CA GLU A 372 16.20 14.57 -16.15
C GLU A 372 14.89 13.80 -15.90
N ILE A 373 14.97 12.48 -15.68
CA ILE A 373 13.83 11.64 -15.31
C ILE A 373 13.21 12.11 -13.98
N THR A 374 14.03 12.42 -12.98
CA THR A 374 13.57 12.95 -11.68
C THR A 374 12.80 14.26 -11.87
N LYS A 375 13.37 15.21 -12.63
CA LYS A 375 12.71 16.49 -12.96
C LYS A 375 11.39 16.27 -13.69
N LEU A 376 11.34 15.35 -14.65
CA LEU A 376 10.12 15.02 -15.38
C LEU A 376 9.02 14.49 -14.45
N ILE A 377 9.37 13.56 -13.54
CA ILE A 377 8.42 12.97 -12.60
C ILE A 377 7.85 14.02 -11.65
N LEU A 378 8.71 14.88 -11.10
CA LEU A 378 8.31 15.94 -10.15
C LEU A 378 7.43 16.99 -10.81
N SER A 379 7.83 17.52 -11.97
CA SER A 379 7.14 18.62 -12.66
C SER A 379 5.87 18.22 -13.42
N ASN A 380 5.60 16.92 -13.60
CA ASN A 380 4.43 16.43 -14.34
C ASN A 380 3.55 15.52 -13.45
N ASN A 381 3.61 15.71 -12.14
CA ASN A 381 2.68 15.07 -11.21
C ASN A 381 1.32 15.77 -11.26
N GLU A 382 0.55 15.41 -12.28
CA GLU A 382 -0.80 15.89 -12.55
C GLU A 382 -1.83 14.80 -12.19
N PHE A 383 -2.91 15.18 -11.51
CA PHE A 383 -3.92 14.24 -11.03
C PHE A 383 -5.29 14.91 -10.87
N THR A 384 -6.35 14.10 -10.83
CA THR A 384 -7.70 14.59 -10.55
C THR A 384 -8.15 14.36 -9.11
N PHE A 385 -8.99 15.24 -8.61
CA PHE A 385 -9.76 15.03 -7.39
C PHE A 385 -11.14 15.66 -7.56
N HIS A 386 -12.19 14.88 -7.33
CA HIS A 386 -13.59 15.34 -7.39
C HIS A 386 -13.94 16.09 -8.70
N GLY A 387 -13.46 15.60 -9.84
CA GLY A 387 -13.71 16.21 -11.15
C GLY A 387 -12.81 17.39 -11.51
N ASN A 388 -12.04 17.93 -10.57
CA ASN A 388 -11.06 18.98 -10.79
C ASN A 388 -9.67 18.40 -11.06
N SER A 389 -8.85 19.15 -11.80
CA SER A 389 -7.47 18.77 -12.15
C SER A 389 -6.47 19.62 -11.39
N TYR A 390 -5.41 18.97 -10.88
CA TYR A 390 -4.37 19.62 -10.08
C TYR A 390 -2.99 19.18 -10.55
N ARG A 391 -1.99 20.03 -10.31
CA ARG A 391 -0.57 19.72 -10.45
C ARG A 391 0.16 20.05 -9.14
N GLN A 392 1.06 19.18 -8.72
CA GLN A 392 1.95 19.46 -7.60
C GLN A 392 3.14 20.30 -8.07
N ILE A 393 3.45 21.38 -7.35
CA ILE A 393 4.50 22.35 -7.72
C ILE A 393 5.74 22.29 -6.82
N ILE A 394 5.64 21.65 -5.65
CA ILE A 394 6.73 21.39 -4.71
C ILE A 394 6.56 20.02 -4.07
N GLY A 395 7.66 19.38 -3.69
CA GLY A 395 7.68 18.08 -3.05
C GLY A 395 7.60 16.92 -4.04
N ALA A 396 7.56 15.69 -3.50
CA ALA A 396 7.34 14.48 -4.27
C ALA A 396 5.96 13.90 -3.96
N SER A 397 5.34 13.34 -5.00
CA SER A 397 4.00 12.75 -4.92
C SER A 397 3.95 11.60 -3.93
N MET A 398 3.12 11.70 -2.88
CA MET A 398 2.83 10.58 -1.99
C MET A 398 2.06 9.50 -2.77
N GLY A 399 2.74 8.44 -3.20
CA GLY A 399 2.16 7.36 -4.01
C GLY A 399 2.88 7.10 -5.33
N ALA A 400 3.76 8.00 -5.76
CA ALA A 400 4.67 7.70 -6.87
C ALA A 400 5.82 6.81 -6.41
N THR A 401 6.22 5.85 -7.26
CA THR A 401 7.12 4.76 -6.87
C THR A 401 8.50 5.26 -6.42
N ALA A 402 9.09 6.24 -7.11
CA ALA A 402 10.43 6.74 -6.80
C ALA A 402 10.47 7.85 -5.75
N SER A 403 9.31 8.40 -5.36
CA SER A 403 9.26 9.49 -4.37
C SER A 403 9.99 9.17 -3.06
N PRO A 404 9.85 7.96 -2.47
CA PRO A 404 10.53 7.64 -1.21
C PRO A 404 12.05 7.78 -1.33
N GLU A 405 12.66 7.26 -2.38
CA GLU A 405 14.10 7.27 -2.61
C GLU A 405 14.60 8.69 -2.90
N ILE A 406 13.87 9.43 -3.72
CA ILE A 406 14.15 10.84 -4.03
C ILE A 406 14.17 11.70 -2.76
N CYS A 407 13.12 11.59 -1.93
CA CYS A 407 13.01 12.34 -0.68
C CYS A 407 14.10 11.93 0.34
N ASP A 408 14.41 10.63 0.39
CA ASP A 408 15.40 10.08 1.31
C ASP A 408 16.81 10.60 1.02
N ILE A 409 17.20 10.64 -0.26
CA ILE A 409 18.48 11.23 -0.72
C ILE A 409 18.54 12.73 -0.37
N ALA A 410 17.47 13.47 -0.67
CA ALA A 410 17.40 14.91 -0.39
C ALA A 410 17.58 15.23 1.10
N ILE A 411 16.85 14.52 1.95
CA ILE A 411 16.93 14.70 3.40
C ILE A 411 18.25 14.26 3.99
N TYR A 412 18.84 13.16 3.50
CA TYR A 412 20.16 12.75 3.95
C TYR A 412 21.20 13.85 3.69
N ASN A 413 21.18 14.46 2.51
CA ASN A 413 22.06 15.58 2.20
C ASN A 413 21.78 16.79 3.11
N HIS A 414 20.51 17.13 3.35
CA HIS A 414 20.13 18.25 4.22
C HIS A 414 20.59 18.04 5.67
N ILE A 415 20.32 16.86 6.25
CA ILE A 415 20.74 16.54 7.62
C ILE A 415 22.26 16.54 7.74
N ASN A 416 22.99 15.95 6.78
CA ASN A 416 24.45 15.98 6.81
C ASN A 416 25.02 17.39 6.72
N SER A 417 24.39 18.29 5.95
CA SER A 417 24.77 19.70 5.92
C SER A 417 24.57 20.36 7.29
N ILE A 418 23.42 20.13 7.94
CA ILE A 418 23.14 20.63 9.30
C ILE A 418 24.16 20.09 10.30
N LEU A 419 24.40 18.77 10.29
CA LEU A 419 25.32 18.13 11.22
C LEU A 419 26.76 18.60 11.00
N LYS A 420 27.23 18.74 9.76
CA LYS A 420 28.57 19.23 9.47
C LYS A 420 28.82 20.64 10.03
N ASN A 421 27.79 21.48 10.05
CA ASN A 421 27.85 22.84 10.59
C ASN A 421 27.53 22.93 12.09
N SER A 422 27.24 21.80 12.74
CA SER A 422 26.80 21.76 14.13
C SER A 422 27.97 21.53 15.10
N PRO A 423 28.06 22.28 16.21
CA PRO A 423 29.12 22.09 17.22
C PRO A 423 28.96 20.79 18.01
N ILE A 424 27.86 20.05 17.84
CA ILE A 424 27.62 18.76 18.50
C ILE A 424 27.99 17.56 17.63
N SER A 425 28.41 17.75 16.38
CA SER A 425 28.65 16.68 15.41
C SER A 425 29.65 15.63 15.90
N GLU A 426 30.76 16.07 16.50
CA GLU A 426 31.79 15.21 17.09
C GLU A 426 31.29 14.39 18.29
N LYS A 427 30.17 14.79 18.89
CA LYS A 427 29.55 14.11 20.04
C LYS A 427 28.43 13.16 19.62
N ILE A 428 28.10 13.08 18.33
CA ILE A 428 27.11 12.14 17.81
C ILE A 428 27.81 10.80 17.62
N ILE A 429 27.39 9.82 18.41
CA ILE A 429 27.99 8.48 18.45
C ILE A 429 27.15 7.45 17.69
N PHE A 430 25.88 7.75 17.45
CA PHE A 430 24.97 6.88 16.72
C PHE A 430 23.92 7.74 16.01
N HIS A 431 23.67 7.47 14.73
CA HIS A 431 22.61 8.13 13.98
C HIS A 431 22.06 7.19 12.91
N LYS A 432 20.78 6.85 13.04
CA LYS A 432 20.03 6.01 12.09
C LYS A 432 18.67 6.62 11.79
N ARG A 433 18.14 6.37 10.60
CA ARG A 433 16.90 6.97 10.09
C ARG A 433 16.13 5.97 9.23
N MET A 434 14.83 5.88 9.47
CA MET A 434 13.86 5.21 8.60
C MET A 434 12.95 6.28 8.00
N ARG A 435 13.26 6.74 6.79
CA ARG A 435 12.50 7.79 6.08
C ARG A 435 12.40 9.08 6.92
N ASP A 436 11.24 9.42 7.47
CA ASP A 436 10.97 10.61 8.29
C ASP A 436 11.43 10.46 9.75
N ASP A 437 11.44 9.24 10.29
CA ASP A 437 11.80 8.95 11.67
C ASP A 437 13.32 8.79 11.84
N GLY A 438 13.91 9.56 12.75
CA GLY A 438 15.33 9.49 13.07
C GLY A 438 15.62 9.23 14.55
N LEU A 439 16.68 8.44 14.80
CA LEU A 439 17.26 8.18 16.10
C LEU A 439 18.71 8.65 16.13
N LEU A 440 19.02 9.53 17.08
CA LEU A 440 20.34 10.09 17.30
C LEU A 440 20.75 9.87 18.75
N MET A 441 22.00 9.47 18.98
CA MET A 441 22.59 9.38 20.32
C MET A 441 23.78 10.31 20.42
N LYS A 442 23.78 11.13 21.47
CA LYS A 442 24.87 12.06 21.79
C LYS A 442 25.55 11.61 23.07
N GLY A 443 26.87 11.47 23.04
CA GLY A 443 27.64 11.05 24.21
C GLY A 443 29.08 10.70 23.87
N LYS A 444 29.65 9.75 24.61
CA LYS A 444 30.93 9.12 24.32
C LYS A 444 30.71 7.62 24.13
N LEU A 445 31.43 7.01 23.20
CA LEU A 445 31.53 5.56 23.10
C LEU A 445 32.51 5.07 24.16
N LYS A 446 32.19 3.95 24.83
CA LYS A 446 33.20 3.27 25.65
C LYS A 446 34.26 2.73 24.71
N THR A 447 35.49 3.22 24.81
CA THR A 447 36.62 2.58 24.16
C THR A 447 36.92 1.29 24.92
N GLY A 448 36.25 0.20 24.55
CA GLY A 448 36.59 -1.15 24.96
C GLY A 448 37.67 -1.71 24.04
N SER A 449 38.78 -2.13 24.62
CA SER A 449 39.87 -2.90 24.01
C SER A 449 39.35 -3.93 23.02
N VAL A 450 39.62 -3.71 21.73
CA VAL A 450 39.73 -4.82 20.79
C VAL A 450 41.01 -5.55 21.18
N SER A 451 40.88 -6.65 21.91
CA SER A 451 41.91 -7.68 21.90
C SER A 451 41.99 -8.16 20.45
N GLU A 452 43.14 -7.95 19.81
CA GLU A 452 43.55 -8.70 18.65
C GLU A 452 43.49 -10.20 19.00
N GLU A 453 42.55 -10.92 18.41
CA GLU A 453 42.69 -12.34 18.08
C GLU A 453 42.11 -12.60 16.69
#